data_AF-A0A4Q3VJY6-F1
#
_entry.id   AF-A0A4Q3VJY6-F1
#
_cell.length_a   1.000
_cell.length_b   1.000
_cell.length_c   1.000
_cell.angle_alpha   90.00
_cell.angle_beta   90.00
_cell.angle_gamma   90.00
#
_symmetry.space_group_name_H-M   'P 1'
#
loop_
_entity.id
_entity.type
_entity.pdbx_description
1 polymer ?
#
loop_
_entity_poly.entity_id
_entity_poly.type
_entity_poly.pdbx_seq_one_letter_code
_entity_poly.pdbx_strand_id
1 'polypeptide(L)'
;MTLKNIACAIAVTAVSSMSAQDFTFKNYSWSEQASIADVPEKYKSENEVILERHIKKEILSHNGEPQQYYLYHEKTFINSDDAVER
;
A
#
# COMPACT_ATOMS: atom_id res chain seq x y z
N MET A 1 16.89 0.40 49.54
CA MET A 1 16.15 0.70 48.29
C MET A 1 14.78 1.21 48.69
N THR A 2 14.42 2.45 48.38
CA THR A 2 13.18 3.07 48.89
C THR A 2 11.96 2.62 48.09
N LEU A 3 10.76 2.61 48.71
CA LEU A 3 9.50 2.20 48.07
C LEU A 3 9.22 2.95 46.76
N LYS A 4 9.63 4.23 46.70
CA LYS A 4 9.56 5.08 45.51
C LYS A 4 10.38 4.53 44.33
N ASN A 5 11.53 3.92 44.61
CA ASN A 5 12.40 3.36 43.57
C ASN A 5 11.82 2.05 43.02
N ILE A 6 11.14 1.27 43.86
CA ILE A 6 10.44 0.04 43.45
C ILE A 6 9.22 0.40 42.59
N ALA A 7 8.42 1.37 43.01
CA ALA A 7 7.27 1.86 42.24
C ALA A 7 7.68 2.42 40.87
N CYS A 8 8.79 3.15 40.81
CA CYS A 8 9.33 3.69 39.57
C CYS A 8 9.82 2.57 38.62
N ALA A 9 10.49 1.55 39.15
CA ALA A 9 10.94 0.40 38.36
C ALA A 9 9.76 -0.38 37.74
N ILE A 10 8.70 -0.61 38.52
CA ILE A 10 7.47 -1.29 38.05
C ILE A 10 6.77 -0.46 36.95
N ALA A 11 6.71 0.86 37.12
CA ALA A 11 6.12 1.75 36.12
C ALA A 11 6.88 1.70 34.79
N VAL A 12 8.21 1.65 34.81
CA VAL A 12 9.04 1.60 33.60
C VAL A 12 8.85 0.29 32.83
N THR A 13 8.70 -0.84 33.52
CA THR A 13 8.48 -2.15 32.87
C THR A 13 7.07 -2.33 32.31
N ALA A 14 6.07 -1.63 32.84
CA ALA A 14 4.70 -1.70 32.33
C ALA A 14 4.56 -0.99 30.96
N VAL A 15 5.29 0.10 30.75
CA VAL A 15 5.22 0.91 29.52
C VAL A 15 5.89 0.21 28.34
N SER A 16 6.95 -0.59 28.57
CA SER A 16 7.63 -1.35 27.51
C SER A 16 6.81 -2.51 26.94
N SER A 17 5.71 -2.89 27.60
CA SER A 17 4.80 -3.96 27.16
C SER A 17 3.71 -3.46 26.21
N MET A 18 3.53 -2.14 26.07
CA MET A 18 2.41 -1.53 25.33
C MET A 18 2.73 -1.28 23.85
N SER A 19 3.95 -1.58 23.38
CA SER A 19 4.41 -1.29 22.01
C SER A 19 4.36 -2.49 21.06
N ALA A 20 3.43 -3.43 21.27
CA ALA A 20 3.13 -4.43 20.25
C ALA A 20 2.29 -3.76 19.15
N GLN A 21 2.96 -3.23 18.13
CA GLN A 21 2.29 -2.91 16.88
C GLN A 21 1.73 -4.21 16.31
N ASP A 22 0.41 -4.38 16.36
CA ASP A 22 -0.29 -5.42 15.63
C ASP A 22 -0.07 -5.18 14.13
N PHE A 23 0.97 -5.79 13.57
CA PHE A 23 1.16 -5.87 12.13
C PHE A 23 0.04 -6.75 11.57
N THR A 24 -1.09 -6.13 11.24
CA THR A 24 -2.12 -6.78 10.43
C THR A 24 -1.58 -6.86 9.01
N PHE A 25 -0.91 -7.95 8.68
CA PHE A 25 -0.69 -8.31 7.28
C PHE A 25 -2.06 -8.56 6.66
N LYS A 26 -2.50 -7.68 5.76
CA LYS A 26 -3.69 -7.96 4.96
C LYS A 26 -3.41 -9.25 4.18
N ASN A 27 -4.22 -10.27 4.43
CA ASN A 27 -4.23 -11.47 3.60
C ASN A 27 -4.81 -11.08 2.23
N TYR A 28 -3.93 -10.77 1.29
CA TYR A 28 -4.32 -10.55 -0.10
C TYR A 28 -4.64 -11.92 -0.72
N SER A 29 -5.93 -12.17 -0.98
CA SER A 29 -6.35 -13.31 -1.80
C SER A 29 -6.22 -12.93 -3.27
N TRP A 30 -5.21 -13.46 -3.95
CA TRP A 30 -5.10 -13.34 -5.39
C TRP A 30 -6.10 -14.31 -6.03
N SER A 31 -7.01 -13.82 -6.87
CA SER A 31 -7.87 -14.72 -7.65
C SER A 31 -7.04 -15.35 -8.76
N GLU A 32 -7.00 -16.68 -8.82
CA GLU A 32 -6.25 -17.41 -9.86
C GLU A 32 -6.87 -17.26 -11.26
N GLN A 33 -8.17 -16.94 -11.34
CA GLN A 33 -8.79 -16.60 -12.62
C GLN A 33 -8.35 -15.22 -13.08
N ALA A 34 -7.63 -15.18 -14.21
CA ALA A 34 -7.42 -13.96 -14.96
C ALA A 34 -8.79 -13.37 -15.34
N SER A 35 -9.19 -12.26 -14.71
CA SER A 35 -10.37 -11.53 -15.14
C SER A 35 -10.09 -11.00 -16.55
N ILE A 36 -10.83 -11.47 -17.56
CA ILE A 36 -10.86 -10.80 -18.86
C ILE A 36 -11.35 -9.38 -18.58
N ALA A 37 -10.48 -8.39 -18.82
CA ALA A 37 -10.84 -7.01 -18.57
C ALA A 37 -11.93 -6.61 -19.57
N ASP A 38 -13.08 -6.13 -19.07
CA ASP A 38 -14.15 -5.65 -19.93
C ASP A 38 -13.73 -4.31 -20.54
N VAL A 39 -13.39 -4.34 -21.84
CA VAL A 39 -13.03 -3.14 -22.61
C VAL A 39 -14.30 -2.68 -23.33
N PRO A 40 -14.76 -1.43 -23.10
CA PRO A 40 -15.93 -0.90 -23.80
C PRO A 40 -15.76 -1.00 -25.32
N GLU A 41 -16.81 -1.42 -26.04
CA GLU A 41 -16.79 -1.63 -27.51
C GLU A 41 -16.13 -0.48 -28.29
N LYS A 42 -16.44 0.77 -27.91
CA LYS A 42 -15.87 1.97 -28.54
C LYS A 42 -14.34 2.10 -28.47
N TYR A 43 -13.68 1.35 -27.59
CA TYR A 43 -12.24 1.42 -27.36
C TYR A 43 -11.50 0.15 -27.79
N LYS A 44 -12.20 -0.86 -28.31
CA LYS A 44 -11.56 -2.12 -28.76
C LYS A 44 -10.68 -1.96 -30.00
N SER A 45 -10.87 -0.90 -30.78
CA SER A 45 -10.03 -0.60 -31.95
C SER A 45 -8.84 0.28 -31.62
N GLU A 46 -8.73 0.79 -30.39
CA GLU A 46 -7.59 1.59 -29.97
C GLU A 46 -6.39 0.70 -29.74
N ASN A 47 -5.20 1.23 -30.02
CA ASN A 47 -3.93 0.53 -29.83
C ASN A 47 -3.62 0.30 -28.34
N GLU A 48 -4.02 1.24 -27.49
CA GLU A 48 -3.77 1.25 -26.06
C GLU A 48 -4.90 1.98 -25.33
N VAL A 49 -5.38 1.42 -24.22
CA VAL A 49 -6.47 2.01 -23.42
C VAL A 49 -6.19 1.84 -21.95
N ILE A 50 -6.13 2.94 -21.20
CA ILE A 50 -6.05 2.91 -19.74
C ILE A 50 -7.43 2.55 -19.20
N LEU A 51 -7.55 1.36 -18.62
CA LEU A 51 -8.80 0.84 -18.05
C LEU A 51 -9.01 1.30 -16.60
N GLU A 52 -7.93 1.38 -15.84
CA GLU A 52 -7.97 1.74 -14.43
C GLU A 52 -6.69 2.47 -14.05
N ARG A 53 -6.81 3.55 -13.26
CA ARG A 53 -5.66 4.28 -12.73
C ARG A 53 -5.96 4.72 -11.31
N HIS A 54 -5.11 4.28 -10.38
CA HIS A 54 -5.14 4.69 -8.97
C HIS A 54 -3.86 5.45 -8.65
N ILE A 55 -4.03 6.67 -8.15
CA ILE A 55 -2.92 7.49 -7.66
C ILE A 55 -3.23 7.78 -6.20
N LYS A 56 -2.40 7.24 -5.31
CA LYS A 56 -2.46 7.54 -3.88
C LYS A 56 -1.24 8.33 -3.47
N LYS A 57 -1.46 9.37 -2.69
CA LYS A 57 -0.40 10.16 -2.06
C LYS A 57 -0.51 10.00 -0.55
N GLU A 58 0.59 9.62 0.08
CA GLU A 58 0.68 9.52 1.53
C GLU A 58 1.81 10.43 2.01
N ILE A 59 1.53 11.24 3.02
CA ILE A 59 2.52 12.10 3.67
C ILE A 59 2.63 11.63 5.11
N LEU A 60 3.84 11.26 5.52
CA LEU A 60 4.14 10.72 6.84
C LEU A 60 5.31 11.50 7.43
N SER A 61 5.41 11.59 8.76
CA SER A 61 6.64 12.07 9.41
C SER A 61 7.38 10.87 9.97
N HIS A 62 8.63 10.68 9.55
CA HIS A 62 9.51 9.63 10.05
C HIS A 62 10.80 10.26 10.52
N ASN A 63 11.16 10.04 11.79
CA ASN A 63 12.32 10.64 12.45
C ASN A 63 12.35 12.19 12.41
N GLY A 64 11.18 12.84 12.42
CA GLY A 64 11.06 14.30 12.38
C GLY A 64 11.13 14.90 10.97
N GLU A 65 11.41 14.10 9.95
CA GLU A 65 11.45 14.53 8.55
C GLU A 65 10.14 14.17 7.84
N PRO A 66 9.62 15.04 6.97
CA PRO A 66 8.45 14.72 6.14
C PRO A 66 8.85 13.77 5.01
N GLN A 67 8.17 12.64 4.93
CA GLN A 67 8.26 11.67 3.85
C GLN A 67 6.98 11.70 3.02
N GLN A 68 7.13 11.55 1.71
CA GLN A 68 6.01 11.55 0.77
C GLN A 68 6.11 10.32 -0.11
N TYR A 69 5.07 9.48 -0.07
CA TYR A 69 4.94 8.28 -0.85
C TYR A 69 3.90 8.47 -1.94
N TYR A 70 4.21 7.97 -3.13
CA TYR A 70 3.30 7.88 -4.24
C TYR A 70 3.06 6.42 -4.57
N LEU A 71 1.81 5.98 -4.46
CA LEU A 71 1.37 4.72 -5.02
C LEU A 71 0.75 5.01 -6.38
N TYR A 72 1.36 4.49 -7.43
CA TYR A 72 0.83 4.55 -8.79
C TYR A 72 0.48 3.13 -9.23
N HIS A 73 -0.78 2.89 -9.54
CA HIS A 73 -1.25 1.61 -10.07
C HIS A 73 -2.10 1.88 -11.30
N GLU A 74 -1.78 1.22 -12.40
CA GLU A 74 -2.47 1.38 -13.68
C GLU A 74 -2.71 0.01 -14.32
N LYS A 75 -3.92 -0.15 -14.88
CA LYS A 75 -4.30 -1.28 -15.72
C LYS A 75 -4.53 -0.77 -17.13
N THR A 76 -3.75 -1.26 -18.07
CA THR A 76 -3.79 -0.84 -19.48
C THR A 76 -4.10 -2.03 -20.37
N PHE A 77 -5.03 -1.83 -21.30
CA PHE A 77 -5.31 -2.74 -22.41
C PHE A 77 -4.38 -2.38 -23.57
N ILE A 78 -3.70 -3.39 -24.12
CA ILE A 78 -2.76 -3.26 -25.23
C ILE A 78 -3.26 -4.14 -26.36
N ASN A 79 -3.39 -3.56 -27.55
CA ASN A 79 -4.04 -4.20 -28.71
C ASN A 79 -3.20 -4.15 -29.99
N SER A 80 -1.99 -3.57 -29.92
CA SER A 80 -1.07 -3.47 -31.05
C SER A 80 0.37 -3.66 -30.59
N ASP A 81 1.20 -4.25 -31.44
CA ASP A 81 2.65 -4.42 -31.20
C ASP A 81 3.35 -3.05 -30.99
N ASP A 82 2.94 -2.03 -31.75
CA ASP A 82 3.41 -0.63 -31.60
C ASP A 82 3.26 -0.08 -30.17
N ALA A 83 2.29 -0.58 -29.40
CA ALA A 83 2.05 -0.15 -28.02
C ALA A 83 2.92 -0.90 -27.00
N VAL A 84 3.48 -2.06 -27.38
CA VAL A 84 4.41 -2.85 -26.55
C VAL A 84 5.85 -2.33 -26.67
N GLU A 85 6.25 -1.78 -27.81
CA GLU A 85 7.64 -1.43 -28.13
C GLU A 85 8.11 -0.04 -27.63
N ARG A 86 7.29 0.70 -26.89
CA ARG A 86 7.65 1.99 -26.27
C ARG A 86 8.47 1.87 -24.99
#